data_AF-A0A2E5CCT6-F1
#
_entry.id   AF-A0A2E5CCT6-F1
#
_cell.length_a   1.000
_cell.length_b   1.000
_cell.length_c   1.000
_cell.angle_alpha   90.00
_cell.angle_beta   90.00
_cell.angle_gamma   90.00
#
_symmetry.space_group_name_H-M   'P 1'
#
loop_
_entity.id
_entity.type
_entity.pdbx_description
1 polymer ?
#
loop_
_entity_poly.entity_id
_entity_poly.type
_entity_poly.pdbx_seq_one_letter_code
_entity_poly.pdbx_strand_id
1 'polypeptide(L)'
;MKTLFLVSLLLPQVYGATKECLSSREYITTMEFMKSNPEFQLKPDKMRWYADKVSTGCSGASSKFIKVARLLMGVGLDSGSSLKAGLEFIEIDKNVVTTFIKVFEKTYEEKFLNLDAATAMENSLRLTAGFKGNPDNAAEDFEKVALYCKNSEGLGLGYKDCSNLAMKVAIAGENFKEEVGEVFIKLYEFISQDENGPQLTVSESLKTASDLISNGPTTFKNFKTAFIYGMSKDGLDLPKKQALDLAIKLASRSSLEVPGKS
;
A
#
# COMPACT_ATOMS: atom_id res chain seq x y z
N MET A 1 -10.64 63.10 18.54
CA MET A 1 -9.54 62.17 18.86
C MET A 1 -9.96 60.76 18.44
N LYS A 2 -9.35 60.22 17.38
CA LYS A 2 -9.56 58.84 16.92
C LYS A 2 -8.56 57.95 17.65
N THR A 3 -9.03 57.08 18.53
CA THR A 3 -8.18 56.10 19.21
C THR A 3 -8.05 54.87 18.30
N LEU A 4 -6.88 54.69 17.69
CA LEU A 4 -6.53 53.46 16.97
C LEU A 4 -6.29 52.35 18.00
N PHE A 5 -7.12 51.32 18.00
CA PHE A 5 -6.80 50.05 18.65
C PHE A 5 -5.92 49.23 17.69
N LEU A 6 -4.63 49.13 18.00
CA LEU A 6 -3.76 48.10 17.43
C LEU A 6 -4.09 46.76 18.08
N VAL A 7 -4.85 45.92 17.36
CA VAL A 7 -5.01 44.51 17.71
C VAL A 7 -3.76 43.78 17.21
N SER A 8 -2.82 43.53 18.11
CA SER A 8 -1.68 42.64 17.84
C SER A 8 -2.19 41.20 17.82
N LEU A 9 -2.31 40.63 16.62
CA LEU A 9 -2.53 39.20 16.41
C LEU A 9 -1.25 38.44 16.79
N LEU A 10 -1.19 37.99 18.04
CA LEU A 10 -0.23 36.97 18.47
C LEU A 10 -0.66 35.63 17.85
N LEU A 11 -0.06 35.29 16.71
CA LEU A 11 -0.11 33.93 16.19
C LEU A 11 0.56 32.98 17.20
N PRO A 12 -0.09 31.91 17.65
CA PRO A 12 0.58 30.92 18.49
C PRO A 12 1.69 30.28 17.67
N GLN A 13 2.94 30.45 18.11
CA GLN A 13 4.05 29.67 17.60
C GLN A 13 3.81 28.22 17.99
N VAL A 14 3.43 27.40 17.00
CA VAL A 14 3.40 25.95 17.14
C VAL A 14 4.85 25.48 17.18
N TYR A 15 5.47 25.55 18.36
CA TYR A 15 6.71 24.83 18.62
C TYR A 15 6.36 23.34 18.51
N GLY A 16 6.88 22.67 17.49
CA GLY A 16 6.78 21.22 17.37
C GLY A 16 7.31 20.58 18.65
N ALA A 17 6.64 19.53 19.13
CA ALA A 17 7.05 18.84 20.36
C ALA A 17 8.50 18.35 20.21
N THR A 18 9.40 18.83 21.07
CA THR A 18 10.76 18.32 21.18
C THR A 18 10.72 16.89 21.72
N LYS A 19 11.32 15.95 20.99
CA LYS A 19 11.39 14.54 21.38
C LYS A 19 12.80 14.21 21.85
N GLU A 20 12.92 13.70 23.07
CA GLU A 20 14.19 13.16 23.58
C GLU A 20 14.51 11.81 22.90
N CYS A 21 15.72 11.70 22.36
CA CYS A 21 16.17 10.53 21.60
C CYS A 21 17.46 9.96 22.20
N LEU A 22 17.54 8.64 22.29
CA LEU A 22 18.73 7.93 22.79
C LEU A 22 19.67 7.56 21.64
N SER A 23 20.12 8.55 20.86
CA SER A 23 20.91 8.35 19.62
C SER A 23 22.19 7.53 19.84
N SER A 24 22.94 7.78 20.92
CA SER A 24 24.13 6.99 21.26
C SER A 24 23.81 5.50 21.46
N ARG A 25 22.65 5.19 22.06
CA ARG A 25 22.20 3.80 22.24
C ARG A 25 21.87 3.16 20.89
N GLU A 26 21.20 3.89 20.00
CA GLU A 26 20.88 3.39 18.65
C GLU A 26 22.15 3.12 17.82
N TYR A 27 23.13 4.03 17.89
CA TYR A 27 24.43 3.85 17.24
C TYR A 27 25.17 2.61 17.77
N ILE A 28 25.36 2.52 19.09
CA ILE A 28 26.09 1.41 19.72
C ILE A 28 25.41 0.07 19.43
N THR A 29 24.07 0.01 19.57
CA THR A 29 23.31 -1.22 19.30
C THR A 29 23.49 -1.69 17.86
N THR A 30 23.48 -0.76 16.90
CA THR A 30 23.71 -1.07 15.48
C THR A 30 25.14 -1.53 15.23
N MET A 31 26.13 -0.88 15.84
CA MET A 31 27.54 -1.31 15.75
C MET A 31 27.76 -2.72 16.30
N GLU A 32 27.20 -3.03 17.47
CA GLU A 32 27.34 -4.36 18.08
C GLU A 32 26.61 -5.44 17.27
N PHE A 33 25.46 -5.11 16.67
CA PHE A 33 24.81 -5.99 15.69
C PHE A 33 25.75 -6.27 14.50
N MET A 34 26.35 -5.25 13.88
CA MET A 34 27.24 -5.47 12.73
C MET A 34 28.50 -6.27 13.09
N LYS A 35 29.10 -6.01 14.25
CA LYS A 35 30.30 -6.74 14.71
C LYS A 35 30.02 -8.20 15.05
N SER A 36 28.85 -8.48 15.62
CA SER A 36 28.43 -9.84 15.98
C SER A 36 28.01 -10.71 14.79
N ASN A 37 27.95 -10.13 13.59
CA ASN A 37 27.56 -10.81 12.36
C ASN A 37 28.64 -10.59 11.27
N PRO A 38 29.85 -11.18 11.45
CA PRO A 38 30.98 -10.99 10.53
C PRO A 38 30.71 -11.51 9.10
N GLU A 39 29.74 -12.39 8.92
CA GLU A 39 29.26 -12.89 7.62
C GLU A 39 28.73 -11.78 6.72
N PHE A 40 28.41 -10.60 7.25
CA PHE A 40 28.06 -9.44 6.43
C PHE A 40 29.26 -8.92 5.61
N GLN A 41 30.49 -9.27 5.99
CA GLN A 41 31.74 -8.87 5.33
C GLN A 41 31.88 -7.35 5.15
N LEU A 42 31.31 -6.56 6.06
CA LEU A 42 31.35 -5.11 6.00
C LEU A 42 32.70 -4.57 6.50
N LYS A 43 33.24 -3.57 5.80
CA LYS A 43 34.40 -2.81 6.30
C LYS A 43 34.00 -1.93 7.49
N PRO A 44 34.91 -1.62 8.43
CA PRO A 44 34.61 -0.80 9.60
C PRO A 44 33.96 0.56 9.28
N ASP A 45 34.38 1.24 8.20
CA ASP A 45 33.76 2.50 7.76
C ASP A 45 32.29 2.33 7.38
N LYS A 46 31.94 1.22 6.74
CA LYS A 46 30.57 0.94 6.31
C LYS A 46 29.69 0.59 7.50
N MET A 47 30.21 -0.14 8.48
CA MET A 47 29.51 -0.40 9.75
C MET A 47 29.19 0.92 10.47
N ARG A 48 30.19 1.82 10.60
CA ARG A 48 29.99 3.15 11.18
C ARG A 48 28.95 3.98 10.42
N TRP A 49 28.95 3.91 9.09
CA TRP A 49 27.97 4.61 8.26
C TRP A 49 26.53 4.12 8.53
N TYR A 50 26.30 2.81 8.62
CA TYR A 50 24.97 2.30 8.96
C TYR A 50 24.56 2.71 10.38
N ALA A 51 25.46 2.59 11.36
CA ALA A 51 25.18 2.99 12.74
C ALA A 51 24.87 4.49 12.87
N ASP A 52 25.59 5.34 12.14
CA ASP A 52 25.33 6.77 12.04
C ASP A 52 23.93 7.04 11.48
N LYS A 53 23.59 6.41 10.35
CA LYS A 53 22.26 6.53 9.75
C LYS A 53 21.15 6.07 10.68
N VAL A 54 21.28 4.88 11.28
CA VAL A 54 20.26 4.37 12.21
C VAL A 54 20.08 5.30 13.41
N SER A 55 21.15 5.93 13.88
CA SER A 55 21.08 6.84 15.03
C SER A 55 20.26 8.11 14.79
N THR A 56 19.97 8.48 13.53
CA THR A 56 19.11 9.62 13.20
C THR A 56 17.63 9.32 13.39
N GLY A 57 17.22 8.04 13.38
CA GLY A 57 15.81 7.60 13.49
C GLY A 57 15.19 7.69 14.89
N CYS A 58 15.87 8.30 15.86
CA CYS A 58 15.47 8.40 17.27
C CYS A 58 15.34 7.03 17.99
N SER A 59 14.90 7.05 19.25
CA SER A 59 14.78 5.87 20.12
C SER A 59 13.95 4.75 19.46
N GLY A 60 14.54 3.55 19.35
CA GLY A 60 13.92 2.36 18.75
C GLY A 60 14.27 2.11 17.28
N ALA A 61 15.00 3.01 16.61
CA ALA A 61 15.44 2.86 15.23
C ALA A 61 16.26 1.59 14.99
N SER A 62 17.25 1.32 15.85
CA SER A 62 18.10 0.13 15.76
C SER A 62 17.31 -1.16 15.87
N SER A 63 16.29 -1.21 16.74
CA SER A 63 15.43 -2.39 16.87
C SER A 63 14.66 -2.68 15.58
N LYS A 64 14.08 -1.65 14.95
CA LYS A 64 13.35 -1.79 13.68
C LYS A 64 14.28 -2.21 12.55
N PHE A 65 15.42 -1.53 12.42
CA PHE A 65 16.47 -1.84 11.44
C PHE A 65 16.94 -3.29 11.54
N ILE A 66 17.34 -3.73 12.74
CA ILE A 66 17.84 -5.09 13.00
C ILE A 66 16.76 -6.12 12.70
N LYS A 67 15.51 -5.85 13.09
CA LYS A 67 14.40 -6.78 12.90
C LYS A 67 14.16 -7.08 11.41
N VAL A 68 14.10 -6.03 10.58
CA VAL A 68 13.91 -6.17 9.12
C VAL A 68 15.12 -6.84 8.48
N ALA A 69 16.34 -6.39 8.80
CA ALA A 69 17.56 -6.97 8.23
C ALA A 69 17.68 -8.48 8.55
N ARG A 70 17.46 -8.88 9.80
CA ARG A 70 17.53 -10.29 10.21
C ARG A 70 16.50 -11.16 9.52
N LEU A 71 15.26 -10.68 9.37
CA LEU A 71 14.23 -11.43 8.65
C LEU A 71 14.69 -11.74 7.22
N LEU A 72 15.12 -10.72 6.49
CA LEU A 72 15.48 -10.83 5.08
C LEU A 72 16.73 -11.71 4.88
N MET A 73 17.75 -11.56 5.73
CA MET A 73 18.91 -12.45 5.69
C MET A 73 18.57 -13.88 6.07
N GLY A 74 17.64 -14.07 7.01
CA GLY A 74 17.19 -15.39 7.46
C GLY A 74 16.53 -16.22 6.36
N VAL A 75 15.95 -15.57 5.35
CA VAL A 75 15.38 -16.22 4.15
C VAL A 75 16.32 -16.17 2.93
N GLY A 76 17.58 -15.78 3.14
CA GLY A 76 18.65 -15.88 2.14
C GLY A 76 18.89 -14.65 1.27
N LEU A 77 18.31 -13.48 1.57
CA LEU A 77 18.72 -12.25 0.89
C LEU A 77 20.14 -11.84 1.31
N ASP A 78 20.86 -11.18 0.39
CA ASP A 78 22.19 -10.67 0.68
C ASP A 78 22.16 -9.59 1.77
N SER A 79 23.26 -9.47 2.51
CA SER A 79 23.40 -8.51 3.60
C SER A 79 23.25 -7.06 3.12
N GLY A 80 23.73 -6.72 1.93
CA GLY A 80 23.65 -5.37 1.38
C GLY A 80 22.22 -4.92 1.16
N SER A 81 21.41 -5.73 0.49
CA SER A 81 19.98 -5.48 0.25
C SER A 81 19.19 -5.48 1.55
N SER A 82 19.43 -6.46 2.43
CA SER A 82 18.73 -6.58 3.71
C SER A 82 18.96 -5.39 4.64
N LEU A 83 20.20 -4.90 4.72
CA LEU A 83 20.54 -3.73 5.54
C LEU A 83 19.98 -2.44 4.91
N LYS A 84 19.95 -2.31 3.58
CA LYS A 84 19.29 -1.17 2.92
C LYS A 84 17.79 -1.15 3.20
N ALA A 85 17.10 -2.28 3.08
CA ALA A 85 15.69 -2.39 3.41
C ALA A 85 15.42 -2.04 4.88
N GLY A 86 16.30 -2.45 5.80
CA GLY A 86 16.20 -2.06 7.21
C GLY A 86 16.28 -0.54 7.44
N LEU A 87 17.02 0.20 6.60
CA LEU A 87 17.10 1.66 6.71
C LEU A 87 15.78 2.35 6.40
N GLU A 88 14.92 1.77 5.57
CA GLU A 88 13.61 2.36 5.23
C GLU A 88 12.69 2.50 6.45
N PHE A 89 12.95 1.78 7.55
CA PHE A 89 12.08 1.76 8.73
C PHE A 89 12.62 2.56 9.93
N ILE A 90 13.79 3.20 9.83
CA ILE A 90 14.43 3.83 11.00
C ILE A 90 13.61 5.00 11.56
N GLU A 91 12.86 5.71 10.72
CA GLU A 91 12.01 6.85 11.11
C GLU A 91 10.51 6.50 11.19
N ILE A 92 10.12 5.33 10.67
CA ILE A 92 8.72 4.92 10.55
C ILE A 92 8.19 4.30 11.86
N ASP A 93 6.88 4.39 12.11
CA ASP A 93 6.26 3.74 13.26
C ASP A 93 6.52 2.22 13.32
N LYS A 94 6.63 1.67 14.54
CA LYS A 94 6.88 0.24 14.77
C LYS A 94 5.76 -0.64 14.21
N ASN A 95 4.53 -0.14 14.15
CA ASN A 95 3.41 -0.89 13.60
C ASN A 95 3.63 -1.21 12.11
N VAL A 96 4.19 -0.26 11.35
CA VAL A 96 4.49 -0.45 9.92
C VAL A 96 5.53 -1.55 9.70
N VAL A 97 6.49 -1.73 10.63
CA VAL A 97 7.43 -2.87 10.59
C VAL A 97 6.70 -4.19 10.78
N THR A 98 5.67 -4.22 11.63
CA THR A 98 4.86 -5.44 11.83
C THR A 98 4.04 -5.74 10.57
N THR A 99 3.48 -4.72 9.93
CA THR A 99 2.78 -4.85 8.65
C THR A 99 3.72 -5.34 7.54
N PHE A 100 4.95 -4.83 7.49
CA PHE A 100 5.97 -5.27 6.53
C PHE A 100 6.23 -6.78 6.64
N ILE A 101 6.41 -7.28 7.87
CA ILE A 101 6.66 -8.70 8.11
C ILE A 101 5.47 -9.53 7.65
N LYS A 102 4.24 -9.12 7.97
CA LYS A 102 3.02 -9.81 7.54
C LYS A 102 2.91 -9.89 6.02
N VAL A 103 3.13 -8.77 5.32
CA VAL A 103 3.07 -8.73 3.86
C VAL A 103 4.19 -9.59 3.26
N PHE A 104 5.39 -9.54 3.84
CA PHE A 104 6.53 -10.34 3.40
C PHE A 104 6.28 -11.84 3.54
N GLU A 105 5.76 -12.30 4.68
CA GLU A 105 5.41 -13.71 4.89
C GLU A 105 4.35 -14.14 3.87
N LYS A 106 3.31 -13.34 3.63
CA LYS A 106 2.26 -13.65 2.66
C LYS A 106 2.73 -13.60 1.20
N THR A 107 3.74 -12.82 0.86
CA THR A 107 4.30 -12.81 -0.51
C THR A 107 5.27 -13.97 -0.72
N TYR A 108 6.06 -14.29 0.28
CA TYR A 108 7.11 -15.30 0.20
C TYR A 108 6.60 -16.75 0.40
N GLU A 109 5.64 -16.97 1.28
CA GLU A 109 5.19 -18.33 1.63
C GLU A 109 4.47 -19.05 0.47
N GLU A 110 4.77 -20.34 0.32
CA GLU A 110 4.25 -21.21 -0.75
C GLU A 110 2.72 -21.24 -0.80
N LYS A 111 2.07 -21.32 0.37
CA LYS A 111 0.60 -21.38 0.47
C LYS A 111 -0.10 -20.10 0.00
N PHE A 112 0.64 -19.00 -0.20
CA PHE A 112 0.10 -17.73 -0.65
C PHE A 112 0.51 -17.43 -2.09
N LEU A 113 1.69 -16.85 -2.30
CA LEU A 113 2.17 -16.43 -3.62
C LEU A 113 3.52 -17.05 -4.01
N ASN A 114 4.24 -17.67 -3.08
CA ASN A 114 5.50 -18.35 -3.36
C ASN A 114 6.49 -17.50 -4.20
N LEU A 115 6.58 -16.19 -3.93
CA LEU A 115 7.49 -15.32 -4.67
C LEU A 115 8.92 -15.51 -4.16
N ASP A 116 9.89 -15.24 -5.02
CA ASP A 116 11.28 -15.17 -4.56
C ASP A 116 11.46 -14.04 -3.53
N ALA A 117 12.44 -14.20 -2.66
CA ALA A 117 12.62 -13.33 -1.51
C ALA A 117 12.90 -11.86 -1.90
N ALA A 118 13.51 -11.60 -3.07
CA ALA A 118 13.75 -10.25 -3.55
C ALA A 118 12.46 -9.57 -4.01
N THR A 119 11.64 -10.26 -4.81
CA THR A 119 10.32 -9.76 -5.22
C THR A 119 9.39 -9.56 -4.02
N ALA A 120 9.39 -10.51 -3.08
CA ALA A 120 8.64 -10.41 -1.83
C ALA A 120 9.05 -9.18 -1.02
N MET A 121 10.37 -8.91 -0.90
CA MET A 121 10.90 -7.73 -0.22
C MET A 121 10.45 -6.43 -0.91
N GLU A 122 10.58 -6.34 -2.23
CA GLU A 122 10.21 -5.13 -3.00
C GLU A 122 8.73 -4.79 -2.83
N ASN A 123 7.85 -5.78 -2.98
CA ASN A 123 6.42 -5.60 -2.80
C ASN A 123 6.08 -5.15 -1.37
N SER A 124 6.66 -5.81 -0.37
CA SER A 124 6.44 -5.46 1.03
C SER A 124 6.93 -4.06 1.37
N LEU A 125 8.07 -3.62 0.84
CA LEU A 125 8.56 -2.25 1.01
C LEU A 125 7.59 -1.24 0.37
N ARG A 126 7.11 -1.52 -0.85
CA ARG A 126 6.19 -0.64 -1.57
C ARG A 126 4.85 -0.47 -0.85
N LEU A 127 4.32 -1.52 -0.23
CA LEU A 127 3.04 -1.50 0.50
C LEU A 127 3.17 -1.02 1.95
N THR A 128 4.40 -0.75 2.43
CA THR A 128 4.61 -0.28 3.80
C THR A 128 5.39 1.02 3.86
N ALA A 129 6.73 0.96 3.88
CA ALA A 129 7.57 2.15 3.98
C ALA A 129 7.34 3.14 2.83
N GLY A 130 7.06 2.63 1.62
CA GLY A 130 6.79 3.45 0.43
C GLY A 130 5.32 3.79 0.21
N PHE A 131 4.40 3.38 1.09
CA PHE A 131 2.97 3.57 0.89
C PHE A 131 2.48 4.91 1.46
N LYS A 132 1.74 5.68 0.66
CA LYS A 132 1.27 7.02 1.07
C LYS A 132 0.04 7.00 1.98
N GLY A 133 -0.77 5.94 1.90
CA GLY A 133 -1.99 5.76 2.68
C GLY A 133 -1.76 4.99 3.97
N ASN A 134 -2.76 4.21 4.41
CA ASN A 134 -2.63 3.30 5.54
C ASN A 134 -1.99 1.95 5.11
N PRO A 135 -0.78 1.60 5.59
CA PRO A 135 -0.14 0.32 5.26
C PRO A 135 -0.96 -0.91 5.67
N ASP A 136 -1.75 -0.83 6.74
CA ASP A 136 -2.57 -1.96 7.17
C ASP A 136 -3.68 -2.25 6.16
N ASN A 137 -4.35 -1.22 5.65
CA ASN A 137 -5.33 -1.38 4.57
C ASN A 137 -4.66 -1.93 3.30
N ALA A 138 -3.45 -1.44 2.97
CA ALA A 138 -2.71 -1.92 1.79
C ALA A 138 -2.40 -3.43 1.91
N ALA A 139 -2.04 -3.90 3.11
CA ALA A 139 -1.78 -5.31 3.38
C ALA A 139 -3.05 -6.17 3.26
N GLU A 140 -4.17 -5.69 3.80
CA GLU A 140 -5.48 -6.37 3.69
C GLU A 140 -5.98 -6.43 2.24
N ASP A 141 -5.88 -5.31 1.51
CA ASP A 141 -6.26 -5.24 0.10
C ASP A 141 -5.41 -6.18 -0.77
N PHE A 142 -4.09 -6.17 -0.54
CA PHE A 142 -3.17 -7.05 -1.23
C PHE A 142 -3.51 -8.52 -0.99
N GLU A 143 -3.68 -8.92 0.27
CA GLU A 143 -4.00 -10.31 0.60
C GLU A 143 -5.33 -10.76 -0.01
N LYS A 144 -6.40 -9.96 0.17
CA LYS A 144 -7.73 -10.31 -0.35
C LYS A 144 -7.71 -10.52 -1.86
N VAL A 145 -7.06 -9.63 -2.60
CA VAL A 145 -6.96 -9.73 -4.06
C VAL A 145 -6.06 -10.89 -4.48
N ALA A 146 -4.93 -11.12 -3.80
CA ALA A 146 -4.05 -12.24 -4.07
C ALA A 146 -4.74 -13.60 -3.85
N LEU A 147 -5.48 -13.74 -2.75
CA LEU A 147 -6.25 -14.95 -2.43
C LEU A 147 -7.39 -15.19 -3.43
N TYR A 148 -8.11 -14.14 -3.82
CA TYR A 148 -9.15 -14.23 -4.84
C TYR A 148 -8.56 -14.65 -6.19
N CYS A 149 -7.45 -14.03 -6.59
CA CYS A 149 -6.82 -14.28 -7.87
C CYS A 149 -6.30 -15.72 -8.03
N LYS A 150 -5.68 -16.28 -6.98
CA LYS A 150 -5.14 -17.64 -7.05
C LYS A 150 -6.23 -18.72 -7.03
N ASN A 151 -7.41 -18.41 -6.48
CA ASN A 151 -8.51 -19.36 -6.41
C ASN A 151 -9.01 -19.65 -7.83
N SER A 152 -9.17 -20.93 -8.17
CA SER A 152 -9.73 -21.38 -9.45
C SER A 152 -11.20 -20.98 -9.64
N GLU A 153 -11.93 -20.76 -8.55
CA GLU A 153 -13.27 -20.17 -8.59
C GLU A 153 -13.24 -18.65 -8.82
N GLY A 154 -12.08 -18.01 -8.59
CA GLY A 154 -11.84 -16.60 -8.86
C GLY A 154 -11.27 -16.39 -10.27
N LEU A 155 -9.93 -16.36 -10.39
CA LEU A 155 -9.24 -16.16 -11.67
C LEU A 155 -8.31 -17.30 -12.07
N GLY A 156 -7.79 -18.07 -11.11
CA GLY A 156 -6.82 -19.15 -11.35
C GLY A 156 -5.54 -18.69 -12.07
N LEU A 157 -5.08 -17.45 -11.88
CA LEU A 157 -3.87 -16.95 -12.53
C LEU A 157 -2.60 -17.45 -11.86
N GLY A 158 -1.48 -17.37 -12.58
CA GLY A 158 -0.16 -17.65 -12.02
C GLY A 158 0.21 -16.68 -10.89
N TYR A 159 1.04 -17.13 -9.95
CA TYR A 159 1.36 -16.35 -8.74
C TYR A 159 1.92 -14.96 -9.03
N LYS A 160 2.78 -14.81 -10.05
CA LYS A 160 3.33 -13.52 -10.45
C LYS A 160 2.23 -12.56 -10.93
N ASP A 161 1.28 -13.05 -11.70
CA ASP A 161 0.17 -12.24 -12.21
C ASP A 161 -0.78 -11.84 -11.08
N CYS A 162 -1.04 -12.76 -10.14
CA CYS A 162 -1.80 -12.44 -8.93
C CYS A 162 -1.10 -11.41 -8.04
N SER A 163 0.21 -11.53 -7.87
CA SER A 163 0.98 -10.52 -7.16
C SER A 163 0.89 -9.16 -7.84
N ASN A 164 1.05 -9.09 -9.16
CA ASN A 164 0.98 -7.83 -9.91
C ASN A 164 -0.41 -7.18 -9.80
N LEU A 165 -1.48 -7.99 -9.90
CA LEU A 165 -2.85 -7.51 -9.77
C LEU A 165 -3.12 -6.99 -8.35
N ALA A 166 -2.74 -7.76 -7.33
CA ALA A 166 -2.91 -7.38 -5.94
C ALA A 166 -2.13 -6.10 -5.60
N MET A 167 -0.89 -5.97 -6.08
CA MET A 167 -0.09 -4.74 -5.94
C MET A 167 -0.79 -3.55 -6.59
N LYS A 168 -1.29 -3.70 -7.83
CA LYS A 168 -2.00 -2.63 -8.55
C LYS A 168 -3.22 -2.14 -7.78
N VAL A 169 -4.01 -3.07 -7.23
CA VAL A 169 -5.22 -2.74 -6.47
C VAL A 169 -4.88 -2.09 -5.12
N ALA A 170 -3.94 -2.64 -4.36
CA ALA A 170 -3.52 -2.06 -3.08
C ALA A 170 -2.95 -0.63 -3.25
N ILE A 171 -2.15 -0.40 -4.30
CA ILE A 171 -1.61 0.94 -4.63
C ILE A 171 -2.73 1.93 -5.00
N ALA A 172 -3.82 1.49 -5.62
CA ALA A 172 -4.95 2.36 -5.91
C ALA A 172 -5.62 2.90 -4.62
N GLY A 173 -5.42 2.22 -3.48
CA GLY A 173 -5.89 2.62 -2.16
C GLY A 173 -5.14 3.80 -1.52
N GLU A 174 -4.01 4.25 -2.08
CA GLU A 174 -3.14 5.25 -1.42
C GLU A 174 -3.83 6.57 -1.05
N ASN A 175 -4.85 6.97 -1.81
CA ASN A 175 -5.55 8.23 -1.61
C ASN A 175 -6.84 8.07 -0.77
N PHE A 176 -7.11 6.87 -0.26
CA PHE A 176 -8.35 6.54 0.43
C PHE A 176 -8.08 6.06 1.86
N LYS A 177 -9.02 6.31 2.76
CA LYS A 177 -8.95 5.82 4.14
C LYS A 177 -9.52 4.41 4.26
N GLU A 178 -10.33 4.02 3.30
CA GLU A 178 -11.01 2.75 3.18
C GLU A 178 -10.21 1.78 2.29
N GLU A 179 -10.39 0.50 2.56
CA GLU A 179 -9.93 -0.60 1.71
C GLU A 179 -10.64 -0.59 0.35
N VAL A 180 -9.90 -0.96 -0.71
CA VAL A 180 -10.40 -1.01 -2.09
C VAL A 180 -10.37 -2.42 -2.70
N GLY A 181 -9.75 -3.40 -2.03
CA GLY A 181 -9.61 -4.77 -2.51
C GLY A 181 -10.96 -5.49 -2.68
N GLU A 182 -11.85 -5.40 -1.69
CA GLU A 182 -13.19 -5.98 -1.79
C GLU A 182 -14.06 -5.25 -2.85
N VAL A 183 -13.86 -3.93 -2.99
CA VAL A 183 -14.55 -3.13 -4.01
C VAL A 183 -14.11 -3.55 -5.40
N PHE A 184 -12.82 -3.82 -5.60
CA PHE A 184 -12.28 -4.38 -6.84
C PHE A 184 -12.91 -5.74 -7.17
N ILE A 185 -12.94 -6.67 -6.20
CA ILE A 185 -13.50 -8.02 -6.41
C ILE A 185 -14.98 -7.93 -6.81
N LYS A 186 -15.80 -7.19 -6.07
CA LYS A 186 -17.22 -7.00 -6.39
C LYS A 186 -17.44 -6.36 -7.76
N LEU A 187 -16.60 -5.39 -8.12
CA LEU A 187 -16.67 -4.75 -9.43
C LEU A 187 -16.31 -5.74 -10.54
N TYR A 188 -15.25 -6.52 -10.38
CA TYR A 188 -14.87 -7.56 -11.33
C TYR A 188 -15.99 -8.61 -11.51
N GLU A 189 -16.51 -9.16 -10.41
CA GLU A 189 -17.57 -10.17 -10.42
C GLU A 189 -18.84 -9.64 -11.10
N PHE A 190 -19.22 -8.39 -10.82
CA PHE A 190 -20.36 -7.78 -11.49
C PHE A 190 -20.13 -7.58 -12.99
N ILE A 191 -18.92 -7.23 -13.41
CA ILE A 191 -18.62 -7.04 -14.84
C ILE A 191 -18.57 -8.38 -15.59
N SER A 192 -18.03 -9.43 -14.96
CA SER A 192 -17.69 -10.69 -15.62
C SER A 192 -18.69 -11.83 -15.42
N GLN A 193 -19.30 -11.93 -14.24
CA GLN A 193 -20.04 -13.12 -13.81
C GLN A 193 -21.53 -12.86 -13.56
N ASP A 194 -21.90 -11.68 -13.05
CA ASP A 194 -23.29 -11.35 -12.71
C ASP A 194 -24.16 -11.29 -13.99
N GLU A 195 -25.28 -12.01 -13.99
CA GLU A 195 -26.24 -12.07 -15.11
C GLU A 195 -26.82 -10.69 -15.49
N ASN A 196 -26.92 -9.80 -14.50
CA ASN A 196 -27.37 -8.42 -14.68
C ASN A 196 -26.22 -7.46 -15.03
N GLY A 197 -25.03 -8.01 -15.21
CA GLY A 197 -23.81 -7.29 -15.54
C GLY A 197 -23.56 -7.17 -17.05
N PRO A 198 -22.49 -6.43 -17.42
CA PRO A 198 -21.97 -6.37 -18.78
C PRO A 198 -21.67 -7.74 -19.41
N GLN A 199 -21.19 -8.71 -18.62
CA GLN A 199 -20.71 -10.02 -19.08
C GLN A 199 -19.54 -9.89 -20.05
N LEU A 200 -18.52 -9.09 -19.68
CA LEU A 200 -17.30 -8.94 -20.49
C LEU A 200 -16.39 -10.15 -20.33
N THR A 201 -15.41 -10.29 -21.24
CA THR A 201 -14.35 -11.29 -21.08
C THR A 201 -13.55 -11.04 -19.80
N VAL A 202 -12.86 -12.07 -19.28
CA VAL A 202 -11.99 -11.95 -18.09
C VAL A 202 -10.97 -10.80 -18.27
N SER A 203 -10.33 -10.73 -19.44
CA SER A 203 -9.33 -9.68 -19.72
C SER A 203 -9.92 -8.28 -19.70
N GLU A 204 -11.08 -8.06 -20.32
CA GLU A 204 -11.75 -6.76 -20.35
C GLU A 204 -12.28 -6.38 -18.96
N SER A 205 -12.77 -7.36 -18.21
CA SER A 205 -13.28 -7.18 -16.85
C SER A 205 -12.17 -6.77 -15.89
N LEU A 206 -11.03 -7.47 -15.90
CA LEU A 206 -9.86 -7.14 -15.09
C LEU A 206 -9.32 -5.76 -15.41
N LYS A 207 -9.21 -5.44 -16.72
CA LYS A 207 -8.77 -4.11 -17.15
C LYS A 207 -9.73 -3.04 -16.64
N THR A 208 -11.02 -3.18 -16.90
CA THR A 208 -12.04 -2.20 -16.50
C THR A 208 -12.07 -2.00 -14.99
N ALA A 209 -12.09 -3.09 -14.21
CA ALA A 209 -12.12 -3.02 -12.76
C ALA A 209 -10.85 -2.37 -12.18
N SER A 210 -9.68 -2.72 -12.73
CA SER A 210 -8.39 -2.15 -12.28
C SER A 210 -8.23 -0.68 -12.65
N ASP A 211 -8.79 -0.24 -13.77
CA ASP A 211 -8.73 1.17 -14.19
C ASP A 211 -9.67 2.01 -13.31
N LEU A 212 -10.85 1.46 -12.99
CA LEU A 212 -11.87 2.15 -12.21
C LEU A 212 -11.57 2.21 -10.71
N ILE A 213 -10.91 1.22 -10.13
CA ILE A 213 -10.71 1.17 -8.67
C ILE A 213 -9.91 2.36 -8.11
N SER A 214 -9.10 3.00 -8.95
CA SER A 214 -8.40 4.25 -8.64
C SER A 214 -9.32 5.42 -8.28
N ASN A 215 -10.62 5.31 -8.57
CA ASN A 215 -11.63 6.32 -8.25
C ASN A 215 -12.27 6.10 -6.86
N GLY A 216 -11.81 5.12 -6.09
CA GLY A 216 -12.10 4.98 -4.67
C GLY A 216 -13.22 4.00 -4.32
N PRO A 217 -13.59 3.92 -3.04
CA PRO A 217 -14.40 2.83 -2.48
C PRO A 217 -15.87 2.83 -2.97
N THR A 218 -16.37 3.94 -3.50
CA THR A 218 -17.75 4.04 -4.03
C THR A 218 -17.88 3.61 -5.49
N THR A 219 -16.76 3.27 -6.15
CA THR A 219 -16.68 2.92 -7.58
C THR A 219 -17.66 1.80 -7.96
N PHE A 220 -17.67 0.70 -7.22
CA PHE A 220 -18.57 -0.42 -7.50
C PHE A 220 -20.05 0.00 -7.46
N LYS A 221 -20.44 0.75 -6.43
CA LYS A 221 -21.83 1.21 -6.26
C LYS A 221 -22.25 2.10 -7.43
N ASN A 222 -21.39 3.05 -7.82
CA ASN A 222 -21.66 3.96 -8.93
C ASN A 222 -21.75 3.21 -10.26
N PHE A 223 -20.82 2.28 -10.51
CA PHE A 223 -20.83 1.44 -11.71
C PHE A 223 -22.12 0.61 -11.82
N LYS A 224 -22.42 -0.19 -10.78
CA LYS A 224 -23.58 -1.09 -10.76
C LYS A 224 -24.89 -0.33 -10.90
N THR A 225 -25.05 0.77 -10.18
CA THR A 225 -26.26 1.61 -10.24
C THR A 225 -26.47 2.18 -11.63
N ALA A 226 -25.40 2.74 -12.23
CA ALA A 226 -25.46 3.33 -13.56
C ALA A 226 -25.75 2.30 -14.66
N PHE A 227 -25.14 1.12 -14.57
CA PHE A 227 -25.36 0.05 -15.56
C PHE A 227 -26.80 -0.47 -15.51
N ILE A 228 -27.31 -0.78 -14.31
CA ILE A 228 -28.69 -1.27 -14.12
C ILE A 228 -29.71 -0.21 -14.57
N TYR A 229 -29.52 1.05 -14.17
CA TYR A 229 -30.39 2.14 -14.62
C TYR A 229 -30.34 2.33 -16.14
N GLY A 230 -29.15 2.22 -16.74
CA GLY A 230 -28.95 2.29 -18.18
C GLY A 230 -29.71 1.19 -18.93
N MET A 231 -29.67 -0.05 -18.43
CA MET A 231 -30.31 -1.22 -19.04
C MET A 231 -31.82 -1.33 -18.78
N SER A 232 -32.34 -0.68 -17.74
CA SER A 232 -33.74 -0.80 -17.34
C SER A 232 -34.69 -0.09 -18.31
N LYS A 233 -35.83 -0.71 -18.60
CA LYS A 233 -36.93 -0.12 -19.40
C LYS A 233 -37.50 1.14 -18.77
N ASP A 234 -37.59 1.17 -17.43
CA ASP A 234 -38.06 2.33 -16.67
C ASP A 234 -36.93 3.35 -16.40
N GLY A 235 -35.72 3.04 -16.85
CA GLY A 235 -34.55 3.90 -16.75
C GLY A 235 -34.25 4.61 -18.07
N LEU A 236 -33.17 4.20 -18.75
CA LEU A 236 -32.77 4.77 -20.04
C LEU A 236 -32.98 3.84 -21.24
N ASP A 237 -33.32 2.57 -21.01
CA ASP A 237 -33.52 1.54 -22.04
C ASP A 237 -32.38 1.51 -23.09
N LEU A 238 -31.14 1.67 -22.63
CA LEU A 238 -29.97 1.75 -23.49
C LEU A 238 -29.53 0.37 -23.96
N PRO A 239 -28.98 0.26 -25.19
CA PRO A 239 -28.21 -0.91 -25.58
C PRO A 239 -27.04 -1.15 -24.61
N LYS A 240 -26.74 -2.42 -24.32
CA LYS A 240 -25.70 -2.85 -23.37
C LYS A 240 -24.38 -2.08 -23.46
N LYS A 241 -23.88 -1.85 -24.67
CA LYS A 241 -22.63 -1.09 -24.89
C LYS A 241 -22.73 0.35 -24.36
N GLN A 242 -23.85 1.03 -24.62
CA GLN A 242 -24.06 2.41 -24.16
C GLN A 242 -24.29 2.47 -22.64
N ALA A 243 -24.98 1.48 -22.07
CA ALA A 243 -25.12 1.35 -20.61
C ALA A 243 -23.76 1.11 -19.93
N LEU A 244 -22.88 0.31 -20.53
CA LEU A 244 -21.50 0.12 -20.07
C LEU A 244 -20.69 1.41 -20.14
N ASP A 245 -20.71 2.12 -21.27
CA ASP A 245 -20.00 3.39 -21.43
C ASP A 245 -20.46 4.43 -20.39
N LEU A 246 -21.77 4.47 -20.11
CA LEU A 246 -22.34 5.30 -19.05
C LEU A 246 -21.83 4.88 -17.65
N ALA A 247 -21.84 3.58 -17.36
CA ALA A 247 -21.39 3.05 -16.07
C ALA A 247 -19.91 3.36 -15.80
N ILE A 248 -19.04 3.16 -16.80
CA ILE A 248 -17.62 3.53 -16.72
C ILE A 248 -17.47 5.04 -16.45
N LYS A 249 -18.17 5.87 -17.22
CA LYS A 249 -18.12 7.34 -17.08
C LYS A 249 -18.57 7.85 -15.72
N LEU A 250 -19.59 7.23 -15.12
CA LEU A 250 -20.08 7.63 -13.80
C LEU A 250 -19.22 7.06 -12.67
N ALA A 251 -18.72 5.83 -12.82
CA ALA A 251 -17.77 5.23 -11.88
C ALA A 251 -16.43 6.00 -11.84
N SER A 252 -15.97 6.56 -12.97
CA SER A 252 -14.76 7.39 -13.02
C SER A 252 -14.90 8.75 -12.31
N ARG A 253 -16.07 9.04 -11.73
CA ARG A 253 -16.36 10.27 -10.98
C ARG A 253 -16.62 9.97 -9.50
N SER A 254 -16.28 8.76 -9.06
CA SER A 254 -16.52 8.30 -7.69
C SER A 254 -15.73 9.10 -6.65
N SER A 255 -14.62 9.69 -7.06
CA SER A 255 -13.84 10.66 -6.29
C SER A 255 -13.56 11.88 -7.16
N LEU A 256 -14.06 13.04 -6.75
CA LEU A 256 -13.80 14.32 -7.41
C LEU A 256 -13.10 15.23 -6.42
N GLU A 257 -11.97 15.82 -6.84
CA GLU A 257 -11.34 16.89 -6.07
C GLU A 257 -12.29 18.09 -6.04
N VAL A 258 -12.76 18.46 -4.86
CA VAL A 258 -13.52 19.70 -4.67
C VAL A 258 -12.48 20.82 -4.50
N PRO A 259 -12.47 21.85 -5.36
CA PRO A 259 -11.58 22.99 -5.17
C PRO A 259 -11.78 23.56 -3.76
N GLY A 260 -10.70 23.63 -2.98
CA GLY A 260 -10.74 24.30 -1.68
C GLY A 260 -11.22 25.74 -1.89
N LYS A 261 -12.19 26.19 -1.09
CA LYS A 261 -12.54 27.61 -1.04
C LYS A 261 -11.29 28.36 -0.57
N SER A 262 -10.65 29.06 -1.49
CA SER A 262 -9.63 30.08 -1.22
C SER A 262 -10.19 31.22 -0.39
#